data_AF-A0A0G0TNA4-F1
#
_entry.id   AF-A0A0G0TNA4-F1
#
_cell.length_a   1.000
_cell.length_b   1.000
_cell.length_c   1.000
_cell.angle_alpha   90.00
_cell.angle_beta   90.00
_cell.angle_gamma   90.00
#
_symmetry.space_group_name_H-M   'P 1'
#
loop_
_entity.id
_entity.type
_entity.pdbx_description
1 polymer ?
#
loop_
_entity_poly.entity_id
_entity_poly.type
_entity_poly.pdbx_seq_one_letter_code
_entity_poly.pdbx_strand_id
1 'polypeptide(L)' 'MTTINKGKTFIGKVAHVGAFKTITVEVVQITRHPLYRKTMRSTKRFLVHYEGTALKVGDQ' A
#
# COMPACT_ATOMS: atom_id res chain seq x y z
N MET A 1 -14.26 -14.25 24.00
CA MET A 1 -14.43 -12.99 23.25
C MET A 1 -13.12 -12.68 22.56
N THR A 2 -13.02 -12.84 21.24
CA THR A 2 -11.74 -12.64 20.53
C THR A 2 -11.51 -11.15 20.31
N THR A 3 -10.51 -10.58 20.99
CA THR A 3 -10.07 -9.19 20.81
C THR A 3 -9.34 -9.07 19.47
N ILE A 4 -10.04 -8.60 18.43
CA ILE A 4 -9.43 -8.35 17.13
C ILE A 4 -8.60 -7.06 17.23
N ASN A 5 -7.28 -7.20 17.30
CA ASN A 5 -6.37 -6.08 17.17
C ASN A 5 -6.41 -5.56 15.73
N LYS A 6 -6.99 -4.37 15.53
CA LYS A 6 -7.09 -3.76 14.21
C LYS A 6 -5.75 -3.11 13.86
N GLY A 7 -5.01 -3.72 12.93
CA GLY A 7 -3.75 -3.20 12.42
C GLY A 7 -3.89 -1.87 11.68
N LYS A 8 -2.77 -1.25 11.30
CA LYS A 8 -2.75 -0.01 10.50
C LYS A 8 -3.23 -0.31 9.08
N THR A 9 -4.16 0.49 8.58
CA THR A 9 -4.62 0.47 7.18
C THR A 9 -3.91 1.55 6.37
N PHE A 10 -3.67 1.28 5.08
CA PHE A 10 -3.05 2.21 4.15
C PHE A 10 -3.92 2.33 2.90
N ILE A 11 -3.94 3.52 2.30
CA ILE A 11 -4.56 3.79 1.00
C ILE A 11 -3.41 3.88 -0.01
N GLY A 12 -3.51 3.16 -1.13
CA GLY A 12 -2.45 3.05 -2.12
C GLY A 12 -2.99 2.67 -3.47
N LYS A 13 -2.16 2.84 -4.50
CA LYS A 13 -2.52 2.58 -5.89
C LYS A 13 -2.01 1.21 -6.34
N VAL A 14 -2.76 0.48 -7.14
CA VAL A 14 -2.29 -0.76 -7.78
C VAL A 14 -1.22 -0.41 -8.83
N ALA A 15 0.01 -0.86 -8.59
CA ALA A 15 1.15 -0.63 -9.48
C ALA A 15 1.34 -1.78 -10.48
N HIS A 16 1.05 -3.02 -10.06
CA HIS A 16 1.21 -4.18 -10.93
C HIS A 16 0.24 -5.31 -10.56
N VAL A 17 -0.32 -5.93 -11.60
CA VAL A 17 -1.19 -7.10 -11.52
C VAL A 17 -0.54 -8.17 -12.41
N GLY A 18 0.16 -9.12 -11.80
CA GLY A 18 0.93 -10.11 -12.57
C GLY A 18 1.17 -11.45 -11.87
N ALA A 19 0.69 -11.63 -10.63
CA ALA A 19 0.87 -12.85 -9.87
C ALA A 19 -0.48 -13.47 -9.45
N PHE A 20 -0.50 -14.79 -9.25
CA PHE A 20 -1.69 -15.51 -8.82
C PHE A 20 -2.13 -15.03 -7.43
N LYS A 21 -3.39 -14.57 -7.33
CA LYS A 21 -4.01 -14.02 -6.12
C LYS A 21 -3.19 -12.94 -5.39
N THR A 22 -2.26 -12.27 -6.07
CA THR A 22 -1.33 -11.32 -5.46
C THR A 22 -1.17 -10.09 -6.34
N ILE A 23 -1.29 -8.92 -5.73
CA ILE A 23 -1.12 -7.63 -6.39
C ILE A 23 -0.03 -6.81 -5.70
N THR A 24 0.64 -5.96 -6.47
CA THR A 24 1.59 -4.99 -5.92
C THR A 24 0.91 -3.64 -5.76
N VAL A 25 0.74 -3.18 -4.53
CA VAL A 25 0.16 -1.87 -4.19
C VAL A 25 1.26 -0.92 -3.77
N GLU A 26 1.21 0.30 -4.32
CA GLU A 26 2.12 1.39 -4.03
C GLU A 26 1.46 2.39 -3.07
N VAL A 27 2.05 2.56 -1.89
CA VAL A 27 1.59 3.50 -0.86
C VAL A 27 2.56 4.67 -0.78
N VAL A 28 2.02 5.87 -0.89
CA VAL A 28 2.79 7.10 -0.69
C VAL A 28 2.66 7.53 0.76
N GLN A 29 3.80 7.70 1.43
CA GLN A 29 3.89 8.19 2.80
C GLN A 29 4.57 9.55 2.81
N ILE A 30 4.04 10.47 3.61
CA ILE A 30 4.63 11.78 3.82
C ILE A 30 5.47 11.71 5.09
N THR A 31 6.79 11.84 4.96
CA THR A 31 7.73 11.79 6.06
C THR A 31 8.53 13.09 6.10
N ARG A 32 8.84 13.59 7.30
CA ARG A 32 9.76 14.73 7.44
C ARG A 32 11.20 14.24 7.50
N HIS A 33 12.09 14.93 6.78
CA HIS A 33 13.51 14.69 6.92
C HIS A 33 13.96 14.99 8.37
N PRO A 34 14.73 14.13 9.03
CA PRO A 34 15.06 14.29 10.45
C PRO A 34 15.84 15.57 10.74
N LEU A 35 16.85 15.90 9.93
CA LEU A 35 17.66 17.12 10.10
C LEU A 35 16.93 18.39 9.63
N TYR A 36 16.58 18.44 8.33
CA TYR A 36 16.05 19.65 7.71
C TYR A 36 14.55 19.89 7.91
N ARG A 37 13.81 18.93 8.50
CA ARG A 37 12.34 18.97 8.70
C ARG A 37 11.51 19.22 7.43
N LYS A 38 12.14 19.14 6.26
CA LYS A 38 11.50 19.23 4.94
C LYS A 38 10.55 18.07 4.76
N THR A 39 9.34 18.36 4.30
CA THR A 39 8.33 17.36 3.95
C THR A 39 8.75 16.63 2.68
N MET A 40 8.91 15.31 2.77
CA MET A 40 9.31 14.43 1.67
C MET A 40 8.23 13.36 1.45
N ARG A 41 7.99 13.00 0.19
CA ARG A 41 7.12 11.87 -0.17
C ARG A 41 8.00 10.65 -0.40
N SER A 42 7.76 9.58 0.35
CA SER A 42 8.43 8.30 0.19
C SER A 42 7.40 7.27 -0.29
N THR A 43 7.80 6.47 -1.26
CA THR A 43 6.94 5.48 -1.88
C THR A 43 7.35 4.09 -1.40
N LYS A 44 6.39 3.30 -0.90
CA LYS A 44 6.62 1.92 -0.49
C LYS A 44 5.67 0.98 -1.22
N ARG A 45 6.21 -0.13 -1.71
CA ARG A 45 5.42 -1.18 -2.37
C ARG A 45 5.13 -2.33 -1.43
N PHE A 46 3.92 -2.86 -1.52
CA PHE A 46 3.43 -3.98 -0.74
C PHE A 46 2.85 -5.04 -1.66
N LEU A 47 3.13 -6.30 -1.34
CA LEU A 47 2.45 -7.44 -1.93
C LEU A 47 1.19 -7.72 -1.10
N VAL A 48 0.04 -7.69 -1.75
CA VAL A 48 -1.27 -7.84 -1.12
C VAL A 48 -1.97 -9.05 -1.70
N HIS A 49 -2.55 -9.87 -0.83
CA HIS A 49 -3.38 -10.97 -1.24
C HIS A 49 -4.75 -10.46 -1.71
N TYR A 50 -5.19 -10.89 -2.88
CA TYR A 50 -6.49 -10.54 -3.43
C TYR A 50 -7.05 -11.71 -4.23
N GLU A 51 -8.26 -12.15 -3.91
CA GLU A 51 -8.87 -13.32 -4.54
C GLU A 51 -9.68 -13.00 -5.80
N GLY A 52 -10.00 -11.72 -6.04
CA GLY A 52 -10.74 -11.29 -7.22
C GLY A 52 -9.87 -11.11 -8.46
N THR A 53 -10.50 -10.95 -9.62
CA THR A 53 -9.83 -10.75 -10.92
C THR A 53 -10.03 -9.34 -11.48
N ALA A 54 -10.79 -8.48 -10.79
CA ALA A 54 -11.31 -7.23 -11.36
C ALA A 54 -10.38 -6.01 -11.29
N LEU A 55 -9.26 -6.10 -10.57
CA LEU A 55 -8.35 -4.96 -10.36
C LEU A 55 -7.46 -4.72 -11.57
N LYS A 56 -7.35 -3.46 -11.98
CA LYS A 56 -6.47 -3.01 -13.05
C LYS A 56 -5.33 -2.17 -12.47
N VAL A 57 -4.23 -2.08 -13.22
CA VAL A 57 -3.15 -1.15 -12.91
C VAL A 57 -3.71 0.27 -13.01
N GLY A 58 -3.70 1.02 -11.92
CA GLY A 58 -4.38 2.32 -11.90
C GLY A 58 -5.28 2.54 -10.69
N ASP A 59 -5.90 1.48 -10.21
CA ASP A 59 -6.97 1.56 -9.20
C ASP A 59 -6.42 1.96 -7.82
N GLN A 60 -7.25 2.61 -7.00
CA GLN A 60 -6.92 3.12 -5.64
C GLN A 60 -7.78 2.48 -4.56
#